data_AF-A0A9W8DR16-F1
#
_entry.id   AF-A0A9W8DR16-F1
#
_cell.length_a   1.000
_cell.length_b   1.000
_cell.length_c   1.000
_cell.angle_alpha   90.00
_cell.angle_beta   90.00
_cell.angle_gamma   90.00
#
_symmetry.space_group_name_H-M   'P 1'
#
loop_
_entity.id
_entity.type
_entity.pdbx_description
1 polymer ?
#
loop_
_entity_poly.entity_id
_entity_poly.type
_entity_poly.pdbx_seq_one_letter_code
_entity_poly.pdbx_strand_id
1 'polypeptide(L)'
;MSDEDPRILSLKSQLKTAGEYLKKLAKDNQRLETEVDRLTSLSDKKEDENAEMKSTIESLKKDIESIKLDQSKETSNETKDKERVVVDGLEDIKKQNEALKARIVELEESLKSSEKAKDTESDMNLSVDKALYESAIAFVKTTSDLSGAGISDSSSLTINDIYSLQEHVKTKLDLLKSVEASNKKSDIDAANLNNQLAEMSECLEECQKENERLMEKSTIDNKTIMAIVEFLKDISNSEIPKGIDGHIITSFKEAKSKFNKIMDEKVRLEQEISELSRANDQAKELRTKLDAKCNEYQSLEKEYDQLLDKLGNMKDTLSAKMRGESHELKVLREENASLHSSLENKQDALSTMRVSLEEANEQLEQLQAYSDQEINRLEELVGDLEEKLGRLQHERDLLEEQMEILRDDLNESLNNGAKWEEDREMHAQTVQNLQSALEELQQKKDLEVSMQVNKLAKELDSSNALAEQWKNKASSYEEELARLKTLETTFYKSKKQSEDQSVEVGRLRHEALVLKEHLNESMRRLREESNDFNLDKRVITNLVVSFLALPYGDSKRYEILQLMSSILQFSEEQQQKVGLVRKAGKPIPERGRKKTPDGPEYDIEIKESFSDMWISFLLRESSKASRESDKQNT
;
A
#
# COMPACT_ATOMS: atom_id res chain seq x y z
N MET A 1 23.87 -88.29 -42.52
CA MET A 1 22.77 -87.80 -41.67
C MET A 1 23.21 -86.50 -41.03
N SER A 2 22.81 -85.32 -41.51
CA SER A 2 22.30 -84.93 -42.82
C SER A 2 22.77 -83.49 -43.02
N ASP A 3 23.25 -83.13 -44.21
CA ASP A 3 23.55 -81.74 -44.52
C ASP A 3 22.25 -80.95 -44.50
N GLU A 4 22.02 -80.15 -43.45
CA GLU A 4 20.91 -79.20 -43.45
C GLU A 4 21.23 -78.09 -44.46
N ASP A 5 20.38 -77.99 -45.47
CA ASP A 5 20.44 -77.01 -46.55
C ASP A 5 20.73 -75.59 -45.98
N PRO A 6 21.77 -74.87 -46.44
CA PRO A 6 22.22 -73.61 -45.81
C PRO A 6 21.12 -72.52 -45.71
N ARG A 7 20.08 -72.59 -46.57
CA ARG A 7 18.87 -71.76 -46.42
C ARG A 7 18.10 -72.02 -45.13
N ILE A 8 18.01 -73.28 -44.70
CA ILE A 8 17.33 -73.68 -43.45
C ILE A 8 18.10 -73.16 -42.24
N LEU A 9 19.44 -73.22 -42.27
CA LEU A 9 20.29 -72.65 -41.21
C LEU A 9 20.16 -71.12 -41.12
N SER A 10 20.12 -70.43 -42.26
CA SER A 10 19.84 -68.99 -42.34
C SER A 10 18.47 -68.63 -41.74
N LEU A 11 17.41 -69.35 -42.13
CA LEU A 11 16.06 -69.15 -41.61
C LEU A 11 15.96 -69.46 -40.10
N LYS A 12 16.60 -70.53 -39.61
CA LYS A 12 16.68 -70.81 -38.15
C LYS A 12 17.37 -69.67 -37.39
N SER A 13 18.43 -69.08 -37.95
CA SER A 13 19.12 -67.92 -37.35
C SER A 13 18.24 -66.66 -37.33
N GLN A 14 17.55 -66.36 -38.43
CA GLN A 14 16.58 -65.26 -38.51
C GLN A 14 15.39 -65.46 -37.55
N LEU A 15 14.86 -66.69 -37.44
CA LEU A 15 13.79 -67.00 -36.49
C LEU A 15 14.26 -66.84 -35.04
N LYS A 16 15.50 -67.21 -34.73
CA LYS A 16 16.09 -67.04 -33.40
C LYS A 16 16.26 -65.56 -33.04
N THR A 17 16.81 -64.75 -33.95
CA THR A 17 16.98 -63.29 -33.72
C THR A 17 15.64 -62.57 -33.64
N ALA A 18 14.64 -62.96 -34.45
CA ALA A 18 13.26 -62.47 -34.32
C ALA A 18 12.62 -62.87 -32.98
N GLY A 19 12.85 -64.10 -32.51
CA GLY A 19 12.39 -64.56 -31.18
C GLY A 19 13.05 -63.81 -30.02
N GLU A 20 14.35 -63.51 -30.11
CA GLU A 20 15.06 -62.67 -29.14
C GLU A 20 14.56 -61.22 -29.15
N TYR A 21 14.27 -60.66 -30.34
CA TYR A 21 13.66 -59.34 -30.48
C TYR A 21 12.25 -59.28 -29.88
N LEU A 22 11.38 -60.25 -30.17
CA LEU A 22 10.05 -60.35 -29.57
C LEU A 22 10.11 -60.49 -28.05
N LYS A 23 11.08 -61.24 -27.52
CA LYS A 23 11.29 -61.39 -26.08
C LYS A 23 11.79 -60.11 -25.41
N LYS A 24 12.56 -59.28 -26.13
CA LYS A 24 12.92 -57.93 -25.70
C LYS A 24 11.68 -57.01 -25.71
N LEU A 25 10.92 -57.01 -26.81
CA LEU A 25 9.70 -56.21 -26.96
C LEU A 25 8.66 -56.52 -25.86
N ALA A 26 8.46 -57.80 -25.54
CA ALA A 26 7.58 -58.21 -24.44
C ALA A 26 8.05 -57.69 -23.07
N LYS A 27 9.37 -57.66 -22.83
CA LYS A 27 9.95 -57.12 -21.58
C LYS A 27 9.84 -55.60 -21.50
N ASP A 28 9.95 -54.91 -22.63
CA ASP A 28 9.79 -53.46 -22.70
C ASP A 28 8.30 -53.06 -22.58
N ASN A 29 7.37 -53.83 -23.15
CA ASN A 29 5.92 -53.68 -22.88
C ASN A 29 5.58 -53.89 -21.41
N GLN A 30 6.11 -54.93 -20.76
CA GLN A 30 5.87 -55.19 -19.34
C GLN A 30 6.40 -54.05 -18.45
N ARG A 31 7.48 -53.38 -18.86
CA ARG A 31 7.98 -52.16 -18.20
C ARG A 31 7.05 -50.97 -18.40
N LEU A 32 6.51 -50.79 -19.61
CA LEU A 32 5.55 -49.74 -19.90
C LEU A 32 4.26 -49.93 -19.10
N GLU A 33 3.74 -51.16 -18.96
CA GLU A 33 2.61 -51.46 -18.06
C GLU A 33 2.92 -51.02 -16.62
N THR A 34 4.06 -51.43 -16.05
CA THR A 34 4.42 -51.02 -14.68
C THR A 34 4.61 -49.52 -14.49
N GLU A 35 5.04 -48.79 -15.52
CA GLU A 35 5.17 -47.34 -15.45
C GLU A 35 3.82 -46.63 -15.64
N VAL A 36 2.92 -47.17 -16.45
CA VAL A 36 1.52 -46.70 -16.55
C VAL A 36 0.79 -46.90 -15.23
N ASP A 37 0.92 -48.06 -14.57
CA ASP A 37 0.36 -48.29 -13.23
C ASP A 37 0.92 -47.28 -12.22
N ARG A 38 2.24 -47.02 -12.26
CA ARG A 38 2.90 -46.03 -11.40
C ARG A 38 2.38 -44.61 -11.64
N LEU A 39 2.26 -44.19 -12.90
CA LEU A 39 1.74 -42.88 -13.28
C LEU A 39 0.27 -42.71 -12.91
N THR A 40 -0.54 -43.76 -13.05
CA THR A 40 -1.95 -43.76 -12.62
C THR A 40 -2.04 -43.55 -11.11
N SER A 41 -1.27 -44.31 -10.32
CA SER A 41 -1.23 -44.13 -8.85
C SER A 41 -0.70 -42.77 -8.38
N LEU A 42 0.06 -42.06 -9.22
CA LEU A 42 0.51 -40.68 -8.96
C LEU A 42 -0.54 -39.65 -9.39
N SER A 43 -1.36 -39.96 -10.39
CA SER A 43 -2.51 -39.14 -10.79
C SER A 43 -3.57 -39.17 -9.69
N ASP A 44 -3.94 -40.35 -9.21
CA ASP A 44 -4.94 -40.54 -8.16
C ASP A 44 -4.57 -39.76 -6.89
N LYS A 45 -3.31 -39.87 -6.44
CA LYS A 45 -2.79 -39.09 -5.29
C LYS A 45 -2.86 -37.58 -5.49
N LYS A 46 -2.64 -37.10 -6.71
CA LYS A 46 -2.77 -35.66 -7.02
C LYS A 46 -4.23 -35.21 -7.05
N GLU A 47 -5.17 -36.09 -7.42
CA GLU A 47 -6.60 -35.79 -7.28
C GLU A 47 -7.01 -35.72 -5.80
N ASP A 48 -6.53 -36.64 -4.97
CA ASP A 48 -6.75 -36.61 -3.51
C ASP A 48 -6.15 -35.35 -2.85
N GLU A 49 -4.88 -35.01 -3.12
CA GLU A 49 -4.22 -33.79 -2.63
C GLU A 49 -4.99 -32.52 -3.06
N ASN A 50 -5.48 -32.48 -4.30
CA ASN A 50 -6.26 -31.35 -4.83
C ASN A 50 -7.68 -31.30 -4.22
N ALA A 51 -8.28 -32.44 -3.88
CA ALA A 51 -9.54 -32.50 -3.14
C ALA A 51 -9.39 -31.98 -1.70
N GLU A 52 -8.31 -32.34 -1.00
CA GLU A 52 -7.97 -31.78 0.31
C GLU A 52 -7.72 -30.27 0.24
N MET A 53 -6.91 -29.81 -0.73
CA MET A 53 -6.63 -28.39 -0.92
C MET A 53 -7.90 -27.58 -1.25
N LYS A 54 -8.83 -28.17 -2.01
CA LYS A 54 -10.14 -27.56 -2.27
C LYS A 54 -11.01 -27.50 -1.01
N SER A 55 -10.94 -28.51 -0.15
CA SER A 55 -11.64 -28.50 1.15
C SER A 55 -11.10 -27.41 2.09
N THR A 56 -9.78 -27.22 2.18
CA THR A 56 -9.18 -26.18 3.02
C THR A 56 -9.44 -24.77 2.49
N ILE A 57 -9.47 -24.58 1.17
CA ILE A 57 -9.91 -23.32 0.55
C ILE A 57 -11.37 -23.01 0.92
N GLU A 58 -12.25 -24.01 0.94
CA GLU A 58 -13.67 -23.80 1.26
C GLU A 58 -13.88 -23.49 2.76
N SER A 59 -13.10 -24.07 3.68
CA SER A 59 -13.12 -23.66 5.09
C SER A 59 -12.58 -22.25 5.28
N LEU A 60 -11.44 -21.89 4.66
CA LEU A 60 -10.86 -20.56 4.77
C LEU A 60 -11.79 -19.46 4.23
N LYS A 61 -12.53 -19.71 3.14
CA LYS A 61 -13.57 -18.78 2.67
C LYS A 61 -14.64 -18.53 3.73
N LYS A 62 -15.11 -19.59 4.40
CA LYS A 62 -16.13 -19.50 5.44
C LYS A 62 -15.65 -18.70 6.66
N ASP A 63 -14.37 -18.86 7.03
CA ASP A 63 -13.74 -18.10 8.11
C ASP A 63 -13.52 -16.62 7.71
N ILE A 64 -13.18 -16.35 6.45
CA ILE A 64 -13.13 -14.97 5.93
C ILE A 64 -14.52 -14.30 5.92
N GLU A 65 -15.59 -15.06 5.62
CA GLU A 65 -16.96 -14.54 5.68
C GLU A 65 -17.42 -14.25 7.12
N SER A 66 -17.07 -15.09 8.10
CA SER A 66 -17.38 -14.81 9.52
C SER A 66 -16.62 -13.58 10.04
N ILE A 67 -15.31 -13.48 9.76
CA ILE A 67 -14.49 -12.32 10.13
C ILE A 67 -15.05 -11.02 9.53
N LYS A 68 -15.44 -11.03 8.24
CA LYS A 68 -16.08 -9.85 7.61
C LYS A 68 -17.41 -9.47 8.26
N LEU A 69 -18.22 -10.46 8.63
CA LEU A 69 -19.50 -10.23 9.31
C LEU A 69 -19.29 -9.61 10.69
N ASP A 70 -18.27 -10.04 11.43
CA ASP A 70 -17.98 -9.53 12.77
C ASP A 70 -17.32 -8.14 12.72
N GLN A 71 -16.38 -7.89 11.81
CA GLN A 71 -15.85 -6.54 11.53
C GLN A 71 -16.97 -5.55 11.14
N SER A 72 -17.98 -5.99 10.38
CA SER A 72 -19.13 -5.15 10.03
C SER A 72 -20.06 -4.85 11.22
N LYS A 73 -20.10 -5.71 12.25
CA LYS A 73 -20.84 -5.43 13.49
C LYS A 73 -20.05 -4.50 14.40
N GLU A 74 -18.75 -4.73 14.53
CA GLU A 74 -17.84 -3.98 15.41
C GLU A 74 -17.74 -2.52 14.96
N THR A 75 -17.53 -2.28 13.66
CA THR A 75 -17.59 -0.93 13.07
C THR A 75 -18.97 -0.27 13.20
N SER A 76 -20.07 -1.02 13.13
CA SER A 76 -21.42 -0.49 13.36
C SER A 76 -21.74 -0.21 14.83
N ASN A 77 -21.04 -0.84 15.78
CA ASN A 77 -21.23 -0.60 17.21
C ASN A 77 -20.36 0.57 17.67
N GLU A 78 -19.08 0.61 17.29
CA GLU A 78 -18.21 1.76 17.60
C GLU A 78 -18.79 3.08 17.10
N THR A 79 -19.38 3.10 15.89
CA THR A 79 -20.01 4.31 15.34
C THR A 79 -21.21 4.76 16.18
N LYS A 80 -22.07 3.83 16.61
CA LYS A 80 -23.21 4.13 17.49
C LYS A 80 -22.78 4.58 18.89
N ASP A 81 -21.75 3.97 19.46
CA ASP A 81 -21.25 4.36 20.78
C ASP A 81 -20.56 5.72 20.74
N LYS A 82 -19.79 6.02 19.68
CA LYS A 82 -19.22 7.36 19.43
C LYS A 82 -20.31 8.41 19.22
N GLU A 83 -21.35 8.12 18.44
CA GLU A 83 -22.52 9.01 18.29
C GLU A 83 -23.24 9.24 19.62
N ARG A 84 -23.43 8.19 20.43
CA ARG A 84 -24.11 8.29 21.73
C ARG A 84 -23.33 9.14 22.73
N VAL A 85 -22.02 8.97 22.84
CA VAL A 85 -21.16 9.80 23.71
C VAL A 85 -21.21 11.28 23.30
N VAL A 86 -21.27 11.56 21.99
CA VAL A 86 -21.41 12.95 21.48
C VAL A 86 -22.80 13.52 21.80
N VAL A 87 -23.87 12.73 21.69
CA VAL A 87 -25.24 13.16 22.05
C VAL A 87 -25.36 13.43 23.55
N ASP A 88 -24.89 12.53 24.40
CA ASP A 88 -24.93 12.68 25.85
C ASP A 88 -24.11 13.92 26.29
N GLY A 89 -22.92 14.12 25.70
CA GLY A 89 -22.10 15.31 25.95
C GLY A 89 -22.75 16.63 25.47
N LEU A 90 -23.46 16.62 24.34
CA LEU A 90 -24.24 17.78 23.88
C LEU A 90 -25.42 18.11 24.81
N GLU A 91 -26.06 17.09 25.39
CA GLU A 91 -27.16 17.28 26.33
C GLU A 91 -26.68 17.84 27.68
N ASP A 92 -25.50 17.44 28.16
CA ASP A 92 -24.90 18.05 29.36
C ASP A 92 -24.39 19.47 29.13
N ILE A 93 -23.80 19.77 27.96
CA ILE A 93 -23.48 21.15 27.55
C ILE A 93 -24.76 22.00 27.48
N LYS A 94 -25.89 21.44 27.02
CA LYS A 94 -27.18 22.13 27.01
C LYS A 94 -27.68 22.43 28.42
N LYS A 95 -27.62 21.48 29.35
CA LYS A 95 -27.97 21.69 30.78
C LYS A 95 -27.09 22.78 31.41
N GLN A 96 -25.78 22.77 31.16
CA GLN A 96 -24.86 23.82 31.63
C GLN A 96 -25.24 25.19 31.07
N ASN A 97 -25.60 25.29 29.79
CA ASN A 97 -26.06 26.54 29.18
C ASN A 97 -27.40 27.02 29.75
N GLU A 98 -28.33 26.13 30.10
CA GLU A 98 -29.57 26.50 30.78
C GLU A 98 -29.32 26.97 32.23
N ALA A 99 -28.41 26.32 32.96
CA ALA A 99 -27.97 26.77 34.28
C ALA A 99 -27.27 28.15 34.24
N LEU A 100 -26.41 28.39 33.23
CA LEU A 100 -25.78 29.70 33.01
C LEU A 100 -26.82 30.78 32.67
N LYS A 101 -27.83 30.47 31.85
CA LYS A 101 -28.94 31.38 31.58
C LYS A 101 -29.74 31.70 32.84
N ALA A 102 -30.06 30.70 33.67
CA ALA A 102 -30.72 30.92 34.96
C ALA A 102 -29.88 31.84 35.86
N ARG A 103 -28.56 31.62 35.92
CA ARG A 103 -27.65 32.48 36.71
C ARG A 103 -27.53 33.90 36.16
N ILE A 104 -27.60 34.10 34.84
CA ILE A 104 -27.68 35.43 34.24
C ILE A 104 -28.99 36.12 34.64
N VAL A 105 -30.13 35.42 34.62
CA VAL A 105 -31.42 35.98 35.08
C VAL A 105 -31.36 36.36 36.57
N GLU A 106 -30.81 35.51 37.44
CA GLU A 106 -30.60 35.86 38.86
C GLU A 106 -29.71 37.10 39.04
N LEU A 107 -28.66 37.24 38.22
CA LEU A 107 -27.78 38.41 38.23
C LEU A 107 -28.49 39.66 37.69
N GLU A 108 -29.33 39.55 36.66
CA GLU A 108 -30.16 40.66 36.16
C GLU A 108 -31.23 41.09 37.17
N GLU A 109 -31.83 40.16 37.94
CA GLU A 109 -32.75 40.49 39.03
C GLU A 109 -32.01 41.11 40.24
N SER A 110 -30.80 40.63 40.53
CA SER A 110 -29.89 41.25 41.52
C SER A 110 -29.47 42.67 41.10
N LEU A 111 -29.28 42.89 39.79
CA LEU A 111 -28.91 44.20 39.26
C LEU A 111 -30.10 45.15 39.20
N LYS A 112 -31.30 44.68 38.84
CA LYS A 112 -32.55 45.47 38.92
C LYS A 112 -32.96 45.81 40.35
N SER A 113 -32.66 44.94 41.33
CA SER A 113 -32.88 45.26 42.75
C SER A 113 -31.84 46.26 43.27
N SER A 114 -30.60 46.21 42.77
CA SER A 114 -29.58 47.24 42.99
C SER A 114 -29.91 48.59 42.34
N GLU A 115 -30.42 48.62 41.11
CA GLU A 115 -30.88 49.85 40.44
C GLU A 115 -32.10 50.47 41.14
N LYS A 116 -33.05 49.66 41.61
CA LYS A 116 -34.15 50.14 42.47
C LYS A 116 -33.69 50.72 43.80
N ALA A 117 -32.47 50.43 44.25
CA ALA A 117 -31.88 51.06 45.43
C ALA A 117 -31.18 52.40 45.14
N LYS A 118 -30.99 52.78 43.86
CA LYS A 118 -30.41 54.08 43.47
C LYS A 118 -31.45 55.19 43.27
N ASP A 119 -32.69 54.87 42.92
CA ASP A 119 -33.73 55.86 42.66
C ASP A 119 -34.40 56.46 43.93
N THR A 120 -33.91 56.13 45.13
CA THR A 120 -34.37 56.70 46.41
C THR A 120 -33.27 57.35 47.25
N GLU A 121 -32.22 57.88 46.61
CA GLU A 121 -31.12 58.60 47.27
C GLU A 121 -31.34 60.13 47.29
N SER A 122 -32.45 60.57 47.92
CA SER A 122 -32.75 62.01 48.10
C SER A 122 -33.40 62.38 49.44
N ASP A 123 -33.78 61.42 50.28
CA ASP A 123 -34.38 61.68 51.59
C ASP A 123 -33.89 60.68 52.65
N MET A 124 -33.84 61.15 53.91
CA MET A 124 -33.47 60.41 55.14
C MET A 124 -31.98 60.30 55.54
N ASN A 125 -31.30 61.45 55.59
CA ASN A 125 -30.12 61.64 56.45
C ASN A 125 -30.47 61.69 57.97
N LEU A 126 -31.53 60.99 58.38
CA LEU A 126 -32.03 60.92 59.78
C LEU A 126 -32.67 59.55 60.14
N SER A 127 -32.49 58.52 59.31
CA SER A 127 -33.01 57.16 59.56
C SER A 127 -31.93 56.06 59.58
N VAL A 128 -30.65 56.44 59.64
CA VAL A 128 -29.52 55.49 59.68
C VAL A 128 -29.37 54.87 61.08
N ASP A 129 -29.48 55.67 62.14
CA ASP A 129 -29.30 55.20 63.54
C ASP A 129 -30.41 54.24 64.01
N LYS A 130 -31.61 54.31 63.44
CA LYS A 130 -32.71 53.38 63.78
C LYS A 130 -32.61 52.06 63.01
N ALA A 131 -32.24 52.12 61.74
CA ALA A 131 -32.09 50.93 60.89
C ALA A 131 -30.91 50.04 61.32
N LEU A 132 -29.79 50.62 61.77
CA LEU A 132 -28.67 49.85 62.32
C LEU A 132 -29.04 49.12 63.62
N TYR A 133 -29.92 49.69 64.43
CA TYR A 133 -30.39 49.06 65.67
C TYR A 133 -31.41 47.93 65.41
N GLU A 134 -32.36 48.13 64.48
CA GLU A 134 -33.34 47.10 64.10
C GLU A 134 -32.71 45.96 63.27
N SER A 135 -31.71 46.25 62.42
CA SER A 135 -30.97 45.24 61.66
C SER A 135 -30.08 44.36 62.54
N ALA A 136 -29.49 44.91 63.61
CA ALA A 136 -28.72 44.13 64.59
C ALA A 136 -29.62 43.14 65.36
N ILE A 137 -30.84 43.56 65.71
CA ILE A 137 -31.82 42.70 66.39
C ILE A 137 -32.37 41.60 65.44
N ALA A 138 -32.54 41.91 64.16
CA ALA A 138 -32.96 40.91 63.15
C ALA A 138 -31.91 39.81 62.95
N PHE A 139 -30.63 40.18 62.84
CA PHE A 139 -29.52 39.23 62.62
C PHE A 139 -29.36 38.23 63.80
N VAL A 140 -29.59 38.69 65.03
CA VAL A 140 -29.57 37.85 66.25
C VAL A 140 -30.79 36.91 66.33
N LYS A 141 -31.91 37.22 65.66
CA LYS A 141 -33.06 36.30 65.55
C LYS A 141 -32.90 35.24 64.46
N THR A 142 -32.38 35.60 63.28
CA THR A 142 -32.15 34.62 62.20
C THR A 142 -31.07 33.59 62.51
N THR A 143 -30.27 33.81 63.56
CA THR A 143 -29.23 32.88 64.03
C THR A 143 -29.68 31.95 65.16
N SER A 144 -30.86 32.16 65.79
CA SER A 144 -31.46 31.16 66.68
C SER A 144 -32.22 30.06 65.95
N ASP A 145 -32.75 30.36 64.77
CA ASP A 145 -33.76 29.52 64.11
C ASP A 145 -33.16 28.54 63.08
N LEU A 146 -31.83 28.41 63.05
CA LEU A 146 -31.08 27.50 62.17
C LEU A 146 -30.24 26.43 62.91
N SER A 147 -30.54 26.13 64.18
CA SER A 147 -29.95 24.98 64.89
C SER A 147 -30.58 23.62 64.48
N GLY A 148 -30.85 23.45 63.17
CA GLY A 148 -31.86 22.50 62.67
C GLY A 148 -31.46 21.69 61.42
N ALA A 149 -30.20 21.70 61.00
CA ALA A 149 -29.66 20.75 60.02
C ALA A 149 -28.16 20.58 60.25
N GLY A 150 -27.69 19.35 60.45
CA GLY A 150 -26.27 19.07 60.59
C GLY A 150 -25.60 18.84 59.24
N ILE A 151 -24.41 19.42 59.05
CA ILE A 151 -23.24 18.88 58.33
C ILE A 151 -22.02 19.65 58.88
N SER A 152 -20.86 19.03 58.84
CA SER A 152 -19.66 19.43 59.60
C SER A 152 -18.75 20.43 58.89
N ASP A 153 -17.82 20.94 59.70
CA ASP A 153 -16.47 21.41 59.38
C ASP A 153 -16.17 22.92 59.18
N SER A 154 -15.24 23.36 60.05
CA SER A 154 -14.22 24.39 59.89
C SER A 154 -14.57 25.75 59.26
N SER A 155 -15.16 26.64 60.07
CA SER A 155 -14.49 27.89 60.53
C SER A 155 -15.48 28.83 61.23
N SER A 156 -15.42 28.93 62.55
CA SER A 156 -16.19 29.94 63.30
C SER A 156 -15.37 30.45 64.49
N LEU A 157 -15.09 31.76 64.52
CA LEU A 157 -14.79 32.43 65.78
C LEU A 157 -15.94 32.17 66.74
N THR A 158 -15.64 31.83 67.99
CA THR A 158 -16.70 31.47 68.92
C THR A 158 -17.36 32.73 69.47
N ILE A 159 -18.66 32.64 69.76
CA ILE A 159 -19.45 33.75 70.34
C ILE A 159 -18.82 34.25 71.67
N ASN A 160 -18.06 33.39 72.35
CA ASN A 160 -17.30 33.71 73.56
C ASN A 160 -16.24 34.80 73.34
N ASP A 161 -15.57 34.81 72.19
CA ASP A 161 -14.45 35.70 71.89
C ASP A 161 -14.94 37.16 71.75
N ILE A 162 -16.13 37.34 71.17
CA ILE A 162 -16.78 38.64 70.99
C ILE A 162 -17.21 39.25 72.34
N TYR A 163 -17.71 38.44 73.29
CA TYR A 163 -18.04 38.92 74.64
C TYR A 163 -16.79 39.42 75.38
N SER A 164 -15.64 38.73 75.24
CA SER A 164 -14.39 39.15 75.89
C SER A 164 -13.89 40.52 75.40
N LEU A 165 -13.97 40.77 74.09
CA LEU A 165 -13.58 42.05 73.48
C LEU A 165 -14.49 43.20 73.94
N GLN A 166 -15.79 42.95 74.10
CA GLN A 166 -16.75 43.96 74.55
C GLN A 166 -16.51 44.38 76.01
N GLU A 167 -16.11 43.45 76.88
CA GLU A 167 -15.71 43.74 78.26
C GLU A 167 -14.37 44.48 78.35
N HIS A 168 -13.42 44.15 77.48
CA HIS A 168 -12.12 44.84 77.41
C HIS A 168 -12.23 46.29 76.90
N VAL A 169 -13.12 46.59 75.94
CA VAL A 169 -13.36 47.97 75.50
C VAL A 169 -14.03 48.79 76.60
N LYS A 170 -14.98 48.21 77.34
CA LYS A 170 -15.70 48.89 78.43
C LYS A 170 -14.79 49.26 79.59
N THR A 171 -13.94 48.33 80.04
CA THR A 171 -12.96 48.57 81.11
C THR A 171 -11.93 49.65 80.73
N LYS A 172 -11.53 49.71 79.45
CA LYS A 172 -10.61 50.75 78.94
C LYS A 172 -11.26 52.14 78.87
N LEU A 173 -12.56 52.21 78.60
CA LEU A 173 -13.34 53.46 78.60
C LEU A 173 -13.52 54.05 80.01
N ASP A 174 -13.76 53.20 81.01
CA ASP A 174 -13.92 53.65 82.40
C ASP A 174 -12.59 54.10 83.03
N LEU A 175 -11.47 53.48 82.64
CA LEU A 175 -10.12 53.96 83.00
C LEU A 175 -9.83 55.36 82.45
N LEU A 176 -10.21 55.67 81.20
CA LEU A 176 -10.03 56.99 80.60
C LEU A 176 -10.79 58.09 81.36
N LYS A 177 -12.04 57.83 81.76
CA LYS A 177 -12.84 58.77 82.56
C LYS A 177 -12.25 59.02 83.96
N SER A 178 -11.57 58.02 84.54
CA SER A 178 -10.89 58.18 85.84
C SER A 178 -9.68 59.12 85.75
N VAL A 179 -8.96 59.13 84.62
CA VAL A 179 -7.76 59.96 84.44
C VAL A 179 -8.13 61.45 84.29
N GLU A 180 -9.18 61.77 83.54
CA GLU A 180 -9.66 63.16 83.38
C GLU A 180 -10.16 63.78 84.70
N ALA A 181 -10.68 62.97 85.62
CA ALA A 181 -11.12 63.43 86.94
C ALA A 181 -9.95 63.79 87.87
N SER A 182 -8.80 63.13 87.72
CA SER A 182 -7.61 63.36 88.57
C SER A 182 -6.92 64.70 88.25
N ASN A 183 -6.76 65.01 86.96
CA ASN A 183 -6.02 66.21 86.50
C ASN A 183 -6.68 67.55 86.91
N LYS A 184 -7.98 67.58 87.26
CA LYS A 184 -8.64 68.82 87.71
C LYS A 184 -8.42 69.15 89.19
N LYS A 185 -7.71 68.30 89.95
CA LYS A 185 -7.53 68.47 91.39
C LYS A 185 -6.19 69.11 91.78
N SER A 186 -5.12 68.97 90.98
CA SER A 186 -3.80 69.54 91.32
C SER A 186 -3.75 71.08 91.23
N ASP A 187 -4.53 71.68 90.34
CA ASP A 187 -4.42 73.11 90.04
C ASP A 187 -5.07 74.03 91.09
N ILE A 188 -5.87 73.46 92.01
CA ILE A 188 -6.58 74.21 93.05
C ILE A 188 -5.71 74.39 94.31
N ASP A 189 -4.83 73.42 94.63
CA ASP A 189 -4.07 73.42 95.88
C ASP A 189 -2.86 74.38 95.84
N ALA A 190 -2.33 74.71 94.67
CA ALA A 190 -1.20 75.64 94.51
C ALA A 190 -1.54 77.12 94.81
N ALA A 191 -2.81 77.52 94.68
CA ALA A 191 -3.23 78.91 94.86
C ALA A 191 -3.39 79.30 96.35
N ASN A 192 -3.79 78.36 97.22
CA ASN A 192 -4.06 78.66 98.63
C ASN A 192 -2.80 78.88 99.47
N LEU A 193 -1.68 78.25 99.12
CA LEU A 193 -0.46 78.30 99.93
C LEU A 193 0.24 79.68 99.87
N ASN A 194 0.12 80.40 98.76
CA ASN A 194 0.76 81.71 98.58
C ASN A 194 0.08 82.83 99.38
N ASN A 195 -1.23 82.74 99.67
CA ASN A 195 -1.92 83.75 100.47
C ASN A 195 -1.55 83.68 101.96
N GLN A 196 -1.33 82.48 102.50
CA GLN A 196 -0.98 82.30 103.92
C GLN A 196 0.41 82.81 104.29
N LEU A 197 1.33 82.94 103.32
CA LEU A 197 2.68 83.46 103.52
C LEU A 197 2.73 85.00 103.63
N ALA A 198 1.75 85.71 103.08
CA ALA A 198 1.69 87.17 103.15
C ALA A 198 1.25 87.67 104.54
N GLU A 199 0.22 87.05 105.12
CA GLU A 199 -0.40 87.49 106.39
C GLU A 199 0.55 87.37 107.60
N MET A 200 1.52 86.45 107.59
CA MET A 200 2.46 86.29 108.71
C MET A 200 3.56 87.37 108.76
N SER A 201 3.87 88.05 107.65
CA SER A 201 4.96 89.02 107.62
C SER A 201 4.59 90.36 108.24
N GLU A 202 3.31 90.74 108.23
CA GLU A 202 2.82 92.04 108.70
C GLU A 202 2.76 92.12 110.24
N CYS A 203 2.36 91.02 110.90
CA CYS A 203 2.31 90.90 112.37
C CYS A 203 3.67 91.02 113.08
N LEU A 204 4.79 90.84 112.38
CA LEU A 204 6.12 90.78 113.00
C LEU A 204 6.77 92.17 113.16
N GLU A 205 6.39 93.14 112.31
CA GLU A 205 6.94 94.50 112.34
C GLU A 205 6.29 95.39 113.41
N GLU A 206 5.03 95.15 113.79
CA GLU A 206 4.37 95.88 114.88
C GLU A 206 4.97 95.58 116.26
N CYS A 207 5.36 94.33 116.52
CA CYS A 207 5.93 93.91 117.80
C CYS A 207 7.27 94.59 118.14
N GLN A 208 8.06 95.02 117.15
CA GLN A 208 9.37 95.64 117.40
C GLN A 208 9.28 97.11 117.84
N LYS A 209 8.30 97.87 117.34
CA LYS A 209 8.19 99.31 117.57
C LYS A 209 7.74 99.69 118.99
N GLU A 210 7.04 98.79 119.69
CA GLU A 210 6.58 99.06 121.06
C GLU A 210 7.71 98.88 122.11
N ASN A 211 8.72 98.06 121.82
CA ASN A 211 9.78 97.72 122.78
C ASN A 211 10.81 98.85 122.99
N GLU A 212 11.10 99.65 121.95
CA GLU A 212 12.02 100.79 122.05
C GLU A 212 11.46 101.93 122.94
N ARG A 213 10.14 102.05 123.03
CA ARG A 213 9.45 103.17 123.67
C ARG A 213 9.52 103.16 125.20
N LEU A 214 9.88 102.03 125.81
CA LEU A 214 9.92 101.84 127.26
C LEU A 214 11.28 102.20 127.92
N MET A 215 12.35 102.37 127.13
CA MET A 215 13.72 102.51 127.67
C MET A 215 14.13 103.95 128.05
N GLU A 216 13.37 104.99 127.66
CA GLU A 216 13.85 106.38 127.69
C GLU A 216 13.46 107.19 128.96
N LYS A 217 12.92 106.56 130.02
CA LYS A 217 12.12 107.30 131.05
C LYS A 217 12.65 107.31 132.50
N SER A 218 13.93 107.03 132.78
CA SER A 218 14.39 106.82 134.19
C SER A 218 15.71 107.47 134.64
N THR A 219 16.20 108.55 134.01
CA THR A 219 17.53 109.13 134.32
C THR A 219 17.54 110.66 134.50
N ILE A 220 17.26 111.17 135.71
CA ILE A 220 17.68 112.50 136.24
C ILE A 220 17.47 112.54 137.77
N ASP A 221 18.25 113.40 138.47
CA ASP A 221 18.23 113.73 139.91
C ASP A 221 19.20 113.02 140.89
N ASN A 222 20.51 113.09 140.60
CA ASN A 222 21.58 112.90 141.60
C ASN A 222 22.58 114.07 141.72
N LYS A 223 22.41 115.16 140.95
CA LYS A 223 23.34 116.32 140.96
C LYS A 223 22.98 117.41 141.96
N THR A 224 21.70 117.54 142.33
CA THR A 224 21.18 118.65 143.14
C THR A 224 21.51 118.51 144.63
N ILE A 225 21.72 117.29 145.13
CA ILE A 225 21.93 117.00 146.57
C ILE A 225 23.37 117.33 147.02
N MET A 226 24.37 117.15 146.14
CA MET A 226 25.79 117.43 146.46
C MET A 226 26.05 118.91 146.79
N ALA A 227 25.38 119.84 146.11
CA ALA A 227 25.66 121.28 146.24
C ALA A 227 25.25 121.91 147.59
N ILE A 228 24.33 121.28 148.33
CA ILE A 228 23.79 121.82 149.59
C ILE A 228 24.67 121.46 150.79
N VAL A 229 25.41 120.34 150.72
CA VAL A 229 26.25 119.85 151.82
C VAL A 229 27.53 120.68 151.99
N GLU A 230 28.03 121.29 150.92
CA GLU A 230 29.28 122.05 150.93
C GLU A 230 29.12 123.46 151.54
N PHE A 231 27.93 124.07 151.46
CA PHE A 231 27.66 125.42 151.97
C PHE A 231 27.55 125.53 153.50
N LEU A 232 27.17 124.45 154.20
CA LEU A 232 26.92 124.47 155.65
C LEU A 232 28.17 124.17 156.51
N LYS A 233 29.34 124.00 155.89
CA LYS A 233 30.59 123.69 156.59
C LYS A 233 31.42 124.93 156.98
N ASP A 234 31.15 126.08 156.36
CA ASP A 234 31.96 127.31 156.47
C ASP A 234 31.42 128.35 157.48
N ILE A 235 30.28 128.10 158.14
CA ILE A 235 29.81 128.88 159.30
C ILE A 235 30.36 128.21 160.56
N SER A 236 31.64 128.47 160.93
CA SER A 236 32.01 129.60 161.81
C SER A 236 31.31 129.45 163.17
N ASN A 237 31.85 128.77 164.18
CA ASN A 237 33.20 128.88 164.78
C ASN A 237 33.58 130.34 165.16
N SER A 238 33.01 130.84 166.26
CA SER A 238 33.57 131.93 167.09
C SER A 238 32.96 131.93 168.50
N GLU A 239 33.65 132.47 169.51
CA GLU A 239 33.38 132.26 170.94
C GLU A 239 32.76 133.49 171.69
N ILE A 240 31.83 133.23 172.61
CA ILE A 240 31.75 133.66 174.05
C ILE A 240 32.14 135.14 174.36
N PRO A 241 31.28 135.99 175.01
CA PRO A 241 31.18 135.92 176.49
C PRO A 241 29.92 136.41 177.26
N LYS A 242 29.55 135.60 178.27
CA LYS A 242 29.14 135.91 179.66
C LYS A 242 28.32 137.17 179.99
N GLY A 243 27.10 136.97 180.54
CA GLY A 243 26.48 137.95 181.45
C GLY A 243 24.99 137.77 181.78
N ILE A 244 24.67 136.97 182.81
CA ILE A 244 23.45 137.03 183.66
C ILE A 244 22.13 136.40 183.11
N ASP A 245 21.39 135.79 184.06
CA ASP A 245 20.00 135.28 184.10
C ASP A 245 19.49 134.08 183.26
N GLY A 246 19.57 132.90 183.90
CA GLY A 246 18.36 132.18 184.33
C GLY A 246 17.67 131.26 183.31
N HIS A 247 17.17 131.80 182.20
CA HIS A 247 16.21 131.10 181.34
C HIS A 247 16.82 130.24 180.22
N ILE A 248 18.13 130.34 179.97
CA ILE A 248 18.79 129.67 178.83
C ILE A 248 19.19 128.21 179.16
N ILE A 249 19.32 127.85 180.44
CA ILE A 249 19.85 126.54 180.88
C ILE A 249 18.91 125.36 180.58
N THR A 250 17.59 125.59 180.52
CA THR A 250 16.61 124.53 180.22
C THR A 250 16.51 124.21 178.72
N SER A 251 16.47 125.22 177.84
CA SER A 251 16.39 125.01 176.38
C SER A 251 17.61 124.29 175.79
N PHE A 252 18.81 124.59 176.31
CA PHE A 252 20.06 123.95 175.85
C PHE A 252 20.11 122.45 176.18
N LYS A 253 19.37 122.01 177.22
CA LYS A 253 19.35 120.61 177.66
C LYS A 253 18.50 119.72 176.74
N GLU A 254 17.42 120.26 176.18
CA GLU A 254 16.60 119.55 175.18
C GLU A 254 17.30 119.44 173.82
N ALA A 255 17.97 120.49 173.37
CA ALA A 255 18.74 120.49 172.12
C ALA A 255 19.81 119.38 172.11
N LYS A 256 20.53 119.21 173.23
CA LYS A 256 21.57 118.18 173.37
C LYS A 256 21.02 116.75 173.33
N SER A 257 19.78 116.52 173.76
CA SER A 257 19.15 115.18 173.69
C SER A 257 18.78 114.78 172.26
N LYS A 258 18.34 115.73 171.43
CA LYS A 258 17.99 115.47 170.02
C LYS A 258 19.24 115.20 169.17
N PHE A 259 20.35 115.90 169.42
CA PHE A 259 21.60 115.72 168.68
C PHE A 259 22.16 114.29 168.79
N ASN A 260 22.17 113.71 169.99
CA ASN A 260 22.72 112.36 170.18
C ASN A 260 21.97 111.28 169.38
N LYS A 261 20.65 111.38 169.25
CA LYS A 261 19.86 110.39 168.48
C LYS A 261 20.18 110.39 166.98
N ILE A 262 20.43 111.58 166.42
CA ILE A 262 20.76 111.74 164.99
C ILE A 262 22.14 111.15 164.67
N MET A 263 23.07 111.16 165.63
CA MET A 263 24.41 110.59 165.43
C MET A 263 24.39 109.05 165.33
N ASP A 264 23.55 108.39 166.13
CA ASP A 264 23.41 106.91 166.11
C ASP A 264 22.73 106.43 164.81
N GLU A 265 21.75 107.17 164.28
CA GLU A 265 21.11 106.84 162.99
C GLU A 265 22.08 106.94 161.80
N LYS A 266 23.00 107.90 161.82
CA LYS A 266 24.03 108.04 160.77
C LYS A 266 24.93 106.80 160.67
N VAL A 267 25.42 106.30 161.81
CA VAL A 267 26.36 105.15 161.84
C VAL A 267 25.70 103.88 161.30
N ARG A 268 24.40 103.69 161.58
CA ARG A 268 23.64 102.54 161.09
C ARG A 268 23.49 102.55 159.55
N LEU A 269 23.22 103.71 158.96
CA LEU A 269 23.10 103.85 157.49
C LEU A 269 24.45 103.65 156.77
N GLU A 270 25.57 104.03 157.39
CA GLU A 270 26.91 103.78 156.84
C GLU A 270 27.26 102.28 156.78
N GLN A 271 26.69 101.44 157.66
CA GLN A 271 26.84 99.97 157.57
C GLN A 271 26.00 99.35 156.42
N GLU A 272 24.72 99.72 156.28
CA GLU A 272 23.84 99.19 155.21
C GLU A 272 24.39 99.47 153.80
N ILE A 273 25.01 100.63 153.57
CA ILE A 273 25.62 101.00 152.27
C ILE A 273 26.80 100.07 151.93
N SER A 274 27.58 99.64 152.93
CA SER A 274 28.75 98.78 152.69
C SER A 274 28.36 97.36 152.27
N GLU A 275 27.23 96.84 152.76
CA GLU A 275 26.72 95.52 152.37
C GLU A 275 26.14 95.54 150.95
N LEU A 276 25.40 96.59 150.59
CA LEU A 276 24.87 96.79 149.24
C LEU A 276 25.96 96.87 148.15
N SER A 277 27.10 97.51 148.45
CA SER A 277 28.22 97.55 147.50
C SER A 277 28.77 96.15 147.20
N ARG A 278 28.84 95.27 148.21
CA ARG A 278 29.37 93.91 148.06
C ARG A 278 28.44 93.00 147.27
N ALA A 279 27.13 93.18 147.40
CA ALA A 279 26.12 92.49 146.59
C ALA A 279 26.19 92.88 145.11
N ASN A 280 26.46 94.16 144.81
CA ASN A 280 26.55 94.67 143.44
C ASN A 280 27.72 94.05 142.64
N ASP A 281 28.87 93.82 143.28
CA ASP A 281 30.01 93.20 142.59
C ASP A 281 29.80 91.71 142.31
N GLN A 282 29.08 90.98 143.18
CA GLN A 282 28.65 89.61 142.90
C GLN A 282 27.66 89.53 141.71
N ALA A 283 26.76 90.51 141.58
CA ALA A 283 25.83 90.58 140.46
C ALA A 283 26.54 90.80 139.11
N LYS A 284 27.66 91.55 139.09
CA LYS A 284 28.49 91.73 137.88
C LYS A 284 29.16 90.43 137.45
N GLU A 285 29.72 89.65 138.39
CA GLU A 285 30.39 88.38 138.08
C GLU A 285 29.41 87.30 137.58
N LEU A 286 28.15 87.32 138.03
CA LEU A 286 27.12 86.44 137.50
C LEU A 286 26.68 86.83 136.08
N ARG A 287 26.62 88.14 135.76
CA ARG A 287 26.34 88.60 134.38
C ARG A 287 27.41 88.16 133.38
N THR A 288 28.69 88.35 133.69
CA THR A 288 29.76 87.95 132.75
C THR A 288 29.81 86.44 132.51
N LYS A 289 29.44 85.62 133.51
CA LYS A 289 29.27 84.17 133.34
C LYS A 289 28.05 83.80 132.50
N LEU A 290 26.96 84.56 132.61
CA LEU A 290 25.76 84.38 131.78
C LEU A 290 26.04 84.74 130.32
N ASP A 291 26.69 85.89 130.07
CA ASP A 291 27.06 86.34 128.73
C ASP A 291 28.02 85.33 128.04
N ALA A 292 29.00 84.81 128.77
CA ALA A 292 29.88 83.75 128.29
C ALA A 292 29.10 82.49 127.87
N LYS A 293 28.10 82.07 128.65
CA LYS A 293 27.25 80.92 128.31
C LYS A 293 26.32 81.20 127.13
N CYS A 294 25.75 82.39 127.02
CA CYS A 294 24.96 82.78 125.84
C CYS A 294 25.81 82.73 124.56
N ASN A 295 27.07 83.18 124.60
CA ASN A 295 27.97 83.10 123.45
C ASN A 295 28.33 81.65 123.07
N GLU A 296 28.53 80.76 124.05
CA GLU A 296 28.70 79.32 123.78
C GLU A 296 27.45 78.71 123.13
N TYR A 297 26.25 79.02 123.62
CA TYR A 297 24.99 78.56 123.02
C TYR A 297 24.82 79.06 121.58
N GLN A 298 25.09 80.33 121.29
CA GLN A 298 25.03 80.87 119.92
C GLN A 298 26.07 80.25 118.97
N SER A 299 27.24 79.84 119.48
CA SER A 299 28.22 79.11 118.67
C SER A 299 27.73 77.71 118.34
N LEU A 300 27.17 77.01 119.33
CA LEU A 300 26.66 75.65 119.18
C LEU A 300 25.40 75.59 118.30
N GLU A 301 24.54 76.61 118.38
CA GLU A 301 23.38 76.80 117.49
C GLU A 301 23.82 76.96 116.03
N LYS A 302 24.83 77.79 115.76
CA LYS A 302 25.42 77.91 114.40
C LYS A 302 26.07 76.63 113.90
N GLU A 303 26.68 75.84 114.78
CA GLU A 303 27.21 74.52 114.41
C GLU A 303 26.10 73.51 114.11
N TYR A 304 25.00 73.57 114.87
CA TYR A 304 23.80 72.77 114.63
C TYR A 304 23.13 73.15 113.29
N ASP A 305 22.94 74.44 113.02
CA ASP A 305 22.39 74.94 111.75
C ASP A 305 23.29 74.55 110.56
N GLN A 306 24.61 74.70 110.68
CA GLN A 306 25.53 74.24 109.63
C GLN A 306 25.50 72.71 109.42
N LEU A 307 25.24 71.93 110.47
CA LEU A 307 25.01 70.49 110.35
C LEU A 307 23.66 70.19 109.72
N LEU A 308 22.62 70.97 110.03
CA LEU A 308 21.29 70.88 109.44
C LEU A 308 21.32 71.23 107.95
N ASP A 309 22.05 72.28 107.55
CA ASP A 309 22.28 72.66 106.16
C ASP A 309 23.10 71.60 105.41
N LYS A 310 24.14 71.03 106.04
CA LYS A 310 24.88 69.91 105.43
C LYS A 310 24.00 68.67 105.26
N LEU A 311 23.14 68.38 106.24
CA LEU A 311 22.18 67.28 106.18
C LEU A 311 21.08 67.53 105.14
N GLY A 312 20.62 68.78 104.99
CA GLY A 312 19.69 69.24 103.96
C GLY A 312 20.30 69.10 102.57
N ASN A 313 21.48 69.67 102.34
CA ASN A 313 22.22 69.52 101.09
C ASN A 313 22.52 68.04 100.75
N MET A 314 22.86 67.21 101.75
CA MET A 314 23.08 65.77 101.54
C MET A 314 21.77 65.03 101.23
N LYS A 315 20.66 65.38 101.90
CA LYS A 315 19.33 64.86 101.61
C LYS A 315 18.86 65.27 100.21
N ASP A 316 19.11 66.49 99.79
CA ASP A 316 18.66 67.02 98.50
C ASP A 316 19.51 66.50 97.34
N THR A 317 20.83 66.39 97.51
CA THR A 317 21.71 65.71 96.54
C THR A 317 21.40 64.21 96.45
N LEU A 318 21.16 63.53 97.57
CA LEU A 318 20.72 62.13 97.56
C LEU A 318 19.33 61.98 96.93
N SER A 319 18.39 62.88 97.23
CA SER A 319 17.05 62.87 96.62
C SER A 319 17.11 63.16 95.12
N ALA A 320 17.98 64.07 94.67
CA ALA A 320 18.22 64.34 93.25
C ALA A 320 18.86 63.12 92.56
N LYS A 321 19.84 62.47 93.20
CA LYS A 321 20.48 61.26 92.70
C LYS A 321 19.50 60.08 92.62
N MET A 322 18.70 59.84 93.66
CA MET A 322 17.65 58.82 93.65
C MET A 322 16.57 59.11 92.61
N ARG A 323 16.21 60.38 92.36
CA ARG A 323 15.32 60.75 91.24
C ARG A 323 15.96 60.47 89.89
N GLY A 324 17.24 60.77 89.71
CA GLY A 324 18.02 60.47 88.51
C GLY A 324 18.10 58.97 88.24
N GLU A 325 18.60 58.19 89.20
CA GLU A 325 18.68 56.73 89.13
C GLU A 325 17.29 56.09 88.95
N SER A 326 16.24 56.63 89.58
CA SER A 326 14.86 56.16 89.36
C SER A 326 14.36 56.44 87.94
N HIS A 327 14.76 57.56 87.33
CA HIS A 327 14.41 57.88 85.94
C HIS A 327 15.22 57.01 84.96
N GLU A 328 16.51 56.85 85.17
CA GLU A 328 17.37 55.95 84.38
C GLU A 328 16.88 54.49 84.45
N LEU A 329 16.52 54.01 85.64
CA LEU A 329 15.88 52.70 85.83
C LEU A 329 14.45 52.60 85.27
N LYS A 330 13.79 53.70 84.90
CA LYS A 330 12.53 53.67 84.13
C LYS A 330 12.82 53.59 82.65
N VAL A 331 13.69 54.46 82.13
CA VAL A 331 14.12 54.46 80.72
C VAL A 331 14.70 53.09 80.33
N LEU A 332 15.60 52.52 81.14
CA LEU A 332 16.16 51.19 80.91
C LEU A 332 15.10 50.08 80.97
N ARG A 333 14.02 50.22 81.77
CA ARG A 333 12.92 49.24 81.79
C ARG A 333 12.03 49.38 80.56
N GLU A 334 11.74 50.62 80.13
CA GLU A 334 10.98 50.91 78.91
C GLU A 334 11.75 50.44 77.67
N GLU A 335 13.06 50.68 77.60
CA GLU A 335 13.94 50.16 76.56
C GLU A 335 13.97 48.62 76.57
N ASN A 336 14.22 47.98 77.71
CA ASN A 336 14.19 46.51 77.80
C ASN A 336 12.83 45.93 77.41
N ALA A 337 11.71 46.56 77.80
CA ALA A 337 10.37 46.13 77.38
C ALA A 337 10.18 46.28 75.86
N SER A 338 10.66 47.38 75.26
CA SER A 338 10.60 47.59 73.81
C SER A 338 11.47 46.59 73.04
N LEU A 339 12.66 46.26 73.57
CA LEU A 339 13.56 45.25 73.00
C LEU A 339 12.99 43.85 73.14
N HIS A 340 12.34 43.53 74.28
CA HIS A 340 11.68 42.25 74.48
C HIS A 340 10.50 42.07 73.52
N SER A 341 9.64 43.08 73.39
CA SER A 341 8.55 43.07 72.39
C SER A 341 9.09 43.01 70.96
N SER A 342 10.20 43.71 70.65
CA SER A 342 10.83 43.59 69.33
C SER A 342 11.44 42.20 69.08
N LEU A 343 11.91 41.51 70.12
CA LEU A 343 12.47 40.17 70.03
C LEU A 343 11.36 39.13 69.89
N GLU A 344 10.27 39.28 70.64
CA GLU A 344 9.04 38.47 70.54
C GLU A 344 8.42 38.60 69.13
N ASN A 345 8.20 39.82 68.63
CA ASN A 345 7.73 40.05 67.26
C ASN A 345 8.65 39.43 66.19
N LYS A 346 9.97 39.39 66.42
CA LYS A 346 10.93 38.72 65.51
C LYS A 346 10.91 37.20 65.66
N GLN A 347 10.68 36.68 66.87
CA GLN A 347 10.48 35.26 67.14
C GLN A 347 9.24 34.75 66.41
N ASP A 348 8.14 35.52 66.45
CA ASP A 348 6.89 35.21 65.76
C ASP A 348 6.99 35.35 64.24
N ALA A 349 7.72 36.36 63.74
CA ALA A 349 8.05 36.46 62.32
C ALA A 349 8.91 35.28 61.83
N LEU A 350 9.83 34.77 62.67
CA LEU A 350 10.65 33.60 62.37
C LEU A 350 9.87 32.28 62.47
N SER A 351 8.90 32.16 63.39
CA SER A 351 8.06 30.96 63.50
C SER A 351 7.10 30.86 62.32
N THR A 352 6.42 31.96 61.96
CA THR A 352 5.54 32.04 60.78
C THR A 352 6.31 31.82 59.47
N MET A 353 7.50 32.42 59.31
CA MET A 353 8.34 32.17 58.13
C MET A 353 8.82 30.72 58.06
N ARG A 354 9.11 30.05 59.19
CA ARG A 354 9.46 28.61 59.20
C ARG A 354 8.30 27.73 58.76
N VAL A 355 7.08 27.98 59.25
CA VAL A 355 5.89 27.23 58.83
C VAL A 355 5.66 27.39 57.33
N SER A 356 5.71 28.62 56.81
CA SER A 356 5.55 28.88 55.38
C SER A 356 6.67 28.25 54.51
N LEU A 357 7.89 28.12 55.04
CA LEU A 357 8.99 27.42 54.37
C LEU A 357 8.76 25.91 54.35
N GLU A 358 8.25 25.33 55.45
CA GLU A 358 7.89 23.92 55.51
C GLU A 358 6.72 23.59 54.55
N GLU A 359 5.66 24.41 54.54
CA GLU A 359 4.55 24.30 53.59
C GLU A 359 5.02 24.38 52.12
N ALA A 360 6.01 25.25 51.83
CA ALA A 360 6.60 25.36 50.50
C ALA A 360 7.49 24.16 50.14
N ASN A 361 8.18 23.56 51.12
CA ASN A 361 8.95 22.32 50.94
C ASN A 361 8.00 21.13 50.68
N GLU A 362 6.92 20.99 51.46
CA GLU A 362 5.90 19.95 51.26
C GLU A 362 5.26 20.05 49.88
N GLN A 363 4.93 21.27 49.42
CA GLN A 363 4.43 21.49 48.06
C GLN A 363 5.47 21.11 47.00
N LEU A 364 6.75 21.44 47.21
CA LEU A 364 7.83 21.09 46.29
C LEU A 364 8.06 19.58 46.22
N GLU A 365 8.01 18.87 47.35
CA GLU A 365 8.09 17.41 47.43
C GLU A 365 6.87 16.74 46.75
N GLN A 366 5.66 17.28 46.93
CA GLN A 366 4.47 16.82 46.21
C GLN A 366 4.58 17.03 44.69
N LEU A 367 5.08 18.19 44.23
CA LEU A 367 5.31 18.43 42.81
C LEU A 367 6.41 17.52 42.24
N GLN A 368 7.47 17.24 43.00
CA GLN A 368 8.51 16.29 42.61
C GLN A 368 7.94 14.87 42.50
N ALA A 369 7.20 14.39 43.51
CA ALA A 369 6.56 13.08 43.48
C ALA A 369 5.56 12.93 42.30
N TYR A 370 4.81 13.99 41.97
CA TYR A 370 3.94 14.00 40.79
C TYR A 370 4.73 13.97 39.48
N SER A 371 5.81 14.76 39.37
CA SER A 371 6.70 14.74 38.21
C SER A 371 7.35 13.36 38.01
N ASP A 372 7.81 12.74 39.09
CA ASP A 372 8.42 11.41 39.04
C ASP A 372 7.39 10.34 38.65
N GLN A 373 6.15 10.42 39.14
CA GLN A 373 5.07 9.53 38.71
C GLN A 373 4.76 9.66 37.21
N GLU A 374 4.70 10.89 36.69
CA GLU A 374 4.45 11.11 35.25
C GLU A 374 5.66 10.69 34.39
N ILE A 375 6.90 10.88 34.87
CA ILE A 375 8.11 10.35 34.21
C ILE A 375 8.05 8.83 34.13
N ASN A 376 7.80 8.12 35.24
CA ASN A 376 7.68 6.66 35.24
C ASN A 376 6.56 6.17 34.29
N ARG A 377 5.42 6.86 34.25
CA ARG A 377 4.30 6.57 33.33
C ARG A 377 4.69 6.77 31.85
N LEU A 378 5.47 7.81 31.55
CA LEU A 378 5.96 8.07 30.20
C LEU A 378 7.05 7.07 29.80
N GLU A 379 7.93 6.67 30.72
CA GLU A 379 8.93 5.62 30.49
C GLU A 379 8.28 4.25 30.22
N GLU A 380 7.24 3.88 30.99
CA GLU A 380 6.44 2.68 30.73
C GLU A 380 5.81 2.74 29.33
N LEU A 381 5.17 3.85 28.96
CA LEU A 381 4.57 4.04 27.64
C LEU A 381 5.59 4.03 26.50
N VAL A 382 6.79 4.57 26.72
CA VAL A 382 7.90 4.51 25.74
C VAL A 382 8.36 3.06 25.56
N GLY A 383 8.57 2.30 26.63
CA GLY A 383 8.92 0.88 26.55
C GLY A 383 7.85 0.05 25.81
N ASP A 384 6.58 0.34 26.07
CA ASP A 384 5.42 -0.26 25.40
C ASP A 384 5.39 0.04 23.89
N LEU A 385 5.80 1.25 23.49
CA LEU A 385 5.91 1.68 22.10
C LEU A 385 7.16 1.11 21.42
N GLU A 386 8.28 0.99 22.13
CA GLU A 386 9.49 0.34 21.64
C GLU A 386 9.27 -1.17 21.41
N GLU A 387 8.55 -1.87 22.29
CA GLU A 387 8.19 -3.28 22.10
C GLU A 387 7.22 -3.47 20.91
N LYS A 388 6.27 -2.54 20.71
CA LYS A 388 5.40 -2.53 19.52
C LYS A 388 6.19 -2.24 18.24
N LEU A 389 7.13 -1.29 18.28
CA LEU A 389 8.00 -0.96 17.15
C LEU A 389 8.91 -2.13 16.79
N GLY A 390 9.52 -2.81 17.77
CA GLY A 390 10.35 -4.00 17.56
C GLY A 390 9.55 -5.17 16.96
N ARG A 391 8.31 -5.39 17.41
CA ARG A 391 7.39 -6.37 16.80
C ARG A 391 7.08 -6.04 15.34
N LEU A 392 6.73 -4.78 15.03
CA LEU A 392 6.45 -4.33 13.66
C LEU A 392 7.68 -4.37 12.75
N GLN A 393 8.88 -4.10 13.29
CA GLN A 393 10.13 -4.26 12.55
C GLN A 393 10.40 -5.73 12.23
N HIS A 394 10.21 -6.64 13.19
CA HIS A 394 10.37 -8.07 12.95
C HIS A 394 9.34 -8.63 11.95
N GLU A 395 8.08 -8.17 12.02
CA GLU A 395 7.03 -8.52 11.05
C GLU A 395 7.38 -8.00 9.64
N ARG A 396 7.88 -6.75 9.52
CA ARG A 396 8.41 -6.22 8.26
C ARG A 396 9.54 -7.10 7.73
N ASP A 397 10.53 -7.45 8.55
CA ASP A 397 11.69 -8.23 8.12
C ASP A 397 11.27 -9.62 7.60
N LEU A 398 10.31 -10.27 8.28
CA LEU A 398 9.73 -11.53 7.83
C LEU A 398 8.96 -11.39 6.51
N LEU A 399 8.23 -10.29 6.32
CA LEU A 399 7.52 -10.00 5.07
C LEU A 399 8.48 -9.64 3.92
N GLU A 400 9.61 -8.98 4.21
CA GLU A 400 10.67 -8.70 3.24
C GLU A 400 11.36 -10.00 2.81
N GLU A 401 11.70 -10.90 3.74
CA GLU A 401 12.23 -12.25 3.44
C GLU A 401 11.24 -13.07 2.59
N GLN A 402 9.95 -13.08 2.94
CA GLN A 402 8.91 -13.75 2.15
C GLN A 402 8.76 -13.14 0.74
N MET A 403 8.87 -11.82 0.59
CA MET A 403 8.86 -11.17 -0.72
C MET A 403 10.11 -11.45 -1.55
N GLU A 404 11.28 -11.66 -0.93
CA GLU A 404 12.50 -12.08 -1.60
C GLU A 404 12.37 -13.52 -2.11
N ILE A 405 11.91 -14.46 -1.27
CA ILE A 405 11.64 -15.85 -1.66
C ILE A 405 10.62 -15.92 -2.82
N LEU A 406 9.48 -15.21 -2.70
CA LEU A 406 8.46 -15.18 -3.76
C LEU A 406 8.97 -14.54 -5.06
N ARG A 407 9.93 -13.60 -4.98
CA ARG A 407 10.57 -13.01 -6.15
C ARG A 407 11.52 -13.99 -6.82
N ASP A 408 12.26 -14.77 -6.04
CA ASP A 408 13.15 -15.81 -6.56
C ASP A 408 12.38 -16.98 -7.15
N ASP A 409 11.31 -17.45 -6.50
CA ASP A 409 10.37 -18.44 -7.07
C ASP A 409 9.76 -17.96 -8.40
N LEU A 410 9.36 -16.67 -8.47
CA LEU A 410 8.85 -16.07 -9.70
C LEU A 410 9.93 -15.99 -10.79
N ASN A 411 11.16 -15.60 -10.44
CA ASN A 411 12.29 -15.57 -11.37
C ASN A 411 12.67 -16.98 -11.86
N GLU A 412 12.66 -17.99 -11.00
CA GLU A 412 12.88 -19.39 -11.37
C GLU A 412 11.77 -19.88 -12.31
N SER A 413 10.50 -19.59 -11.98
CA SER A 413 9.35 -19.95 -12.82
C SER A 413 9.40 -19.29 -14.20
N LEU A 414 9.76 -18.00 -14.28
CA LEU A 414 9.98 -17.28 -15.53
C LEU A 414 11.16 -17.84 -16.34
N ASN A 415 12.28 -18.15 -15.69
CA ASN A 415 13.46 -18.73 -16.33
C ASN A 415 13.17 -20.16 -16.86
N ASN A 416 12.44 -20.96 -16.08
CA ASN A 416 12.00 -22.28 -16.51
C ASN A 416 10.97 -22.18 -17.66
N GLY A 417 10.04 -21.23 -17.62
CA GLY A 417 9.14 -20.91 -18.73
C GLY A 417 9.88 -20.50 -20.01
N ALA A 418 10.93 -19.69 -19.89
CA ALA A 418 11.77 -19.30 -21.02
C ALA A 418 12.50 -20.50 -21.65
N LYS A 419 13.05 -21.42 -20.82
CA LYS A 419 13.65 -22.68 -21.29
C LYS A 419 12.62 -23.56 -22.01
N TRP A 420 11.41 -23.69 -21.46
CA TRP A 420 10.34 -24.46 -22.12
C TRP A 420 9.94 -23.88 -23.48
N GLU A 421 9.95 -22.56 -23.64
CA GLU A 421 9.66 -21.93 -24.94
C GLU A 421 10.85 -22.08 -25.91
N GLU A 422 12.10 -22.02 -25.44
CA GLU A 422 13.30 -22.33 -26.23
C GLU A 422 13.32 -23.80 -26.70
N ASP A 423 13.08 -24.75 -25.80
CA ASP A 423 12.95 -26.18 -26.12
C ASP A 423 11.79 -26.42 -27.10
N ARG A 424 10.66 -25.72 -26.91
CA ARG A 424 9.51 -25.79 -27.83
C ARG A 424 9.86 -25.27 -29.22
N GLU A 425 10.56 -24.15 -29.34
CA GLU A 425 10.97 -23.59 -30.63
C GLU A 425 12.00 -24.48 -31.32
N MET A 426 12.96 -25.02 -30.57
CA MET A 426 13.89 -26.05 -31.04
C MET A 426 13.16 -27.30 -31.53
N HIS A 427 12.14 -27.77 -30.80
CA HIS A 427 11.28 -28.87 -31.23
C HIS A 427 10.45 -28.52 -32.47
N ALA A 428 9.89 -27.32 -32.56
CA ALA A 428 9.15 -26.85 -33.73
C ALA A 428 10.05 -26.82 -34.98
N GLN A 429 11.26 -26.27 -34.87
CA GLN A 429 12.23 -26.24 -35.97
C GLN A 429 12.69 -27.65 -36.37
N THR A 430 12.92 -28.56 -35.42
CA THR A 430 13.25 -29.96 -35.75
C THR A 430 12.08 -30.69 -36.42
N VAL A 431 10.83 -30.46 -36.00
CA VAL A 431 9.64 -30.99 -36.66
C VAL A 431 9.49 -30.43 -38.07
N GLN A 432 9.70 -29.12 -38.29
CA GLN A 432 9.65 -28.51 -39.62
C GLN A 432 10.76 -29.06 -40.54
N ASN A 433 11.96 -29.27 -40.01
CA ASN A 433 13.07 -29.88 -40.76
C ASN A 433 12.77 -31.33 -41.15
N LEU A 434 12.18 -32.11 -40.22
CA LEU A 434 11.76 -33.49 -40.48
C LEU A 434 10.60 -33.57 -41.47
N GLN A 435 9.62 -32.67 -41.38
CA GLN A 435 8.53 -32.55 -42.35
C GLN A 435 9.07 -32.23 -43.76
N SER A 436 9.96 -31.23 -43.86
CA SER A 436 10.60 -30.87 -45.14
C SER A 436 11.40 -32.04 -45.74
N ALA A 437 12.17 -32.76 -44.91
CA ALA A 437 12.90 -33.95 -45.34
C ALA A 437 11.96 -35.11 -45.76
N LEU A 438 10.80 -35.25 -45.11
CA LEU A 438 9.80 -36.26 -45.42
C LEU A 438 9.04 -35.91 -46.71
N GLU A 439 8.70 -34.64 -46.95
CA GLU A 439 8.17 -34.15 -48.22
C GLU A 439 9.17 -34.36 -49.36
N GLU A 440 10.46 -34.05 -49.17
CA GLU A 440 11.51 -34.36 -50.15
C GLU A 440 11.60 -35.86 -50.45
N LEU A 441 11.50 -36.72 -49.45
CA LEU A 441 11.51 -38.17 -49.63
C LEU A 441 10.25 -38.67 -50.36
N GLN A 442 9.08 -38.11 -50.05
CA GLN A 442 7.83 -38.40 -50.76
C GLN A 442 7.94 -37.97 -52.23
N GLN A 443 8.35 -36.72 -52.52
CA GLN A 443 8.55 -36.25 -53.90
C GLN A 443 9.56 -37.10 -54.67
N LYS A 444 10.69 -37.49 -54.05
CA LYS A 444 11.67 -38.41 -54.67
C LYS A 444 11.05 -39.78 -54.93
N LYS A 445 10.20 -40.30 -54.04
CA LYS A 445 9.51 -41.58 -54.22
C LYS A 445 8.42 -41.52 -55.28
N ASP A 446 7.63 -40.46 -55.34
CA ASP A 446 6.60 -40.27 -56.36
C ASP A 446 7.21 -40.09 -57.74
N LEU A 447 8.35 -39.38 -57.85
CA LEU A 447 9.14 -39.32 -59.08
C LEU A 447 9.72 -40.69 -59.46
N GLU A 448 10.27 -41.45 -58.50
CA GLU A 448 10.78 -42.80 -58.76
C GLU A 448 9.66 -43.75 -59.23
N VAL A 449 8.53 -43.77 -58.55
CA VAL A 449 7.34 -44.56 -58.91
C VAL A 449 6.80 -44.14 -60.26
N SER A 450 6.66 -42.84 -60.52
CA SER A 450 6.24 -42.31 -61.82
C SER A 450 7.21 -42.72 -62.93
N MET A 451 8.53 -42.67 -62.71
CA MET A 451 9.53 -43.16 -63.67
C MET A 451 9.42 -44.68 -63.89
N GLN A 452 9.17 -45.47 -62.85
CA GLN A 452 8.97 -46.92 -62.98
C GLN A 452 7.67 -47.27 -63.70
N VAL A 453 6.55 -46.60 -63.37
CA VAL A 453 5.27 -46.74 -64.08
C VAL A 453 5.40 -46.35 -65.55
N ASN A 454 6.08 -45.24 -65.86
CA ASN A 454 6.33 -44.83 -67.24
C ASN A 454 7.25 -45.80 -68.01
N LYS A 455 8.19 -46.48 -67.34
CA LYS A 455 8.99 -47.57 -67.95
C LYS A 455 8.13 -48.80 -68.22
N LEU A 456 7.38 -49.27 -67.23
CA LEU A 456 6.48 -50.42 -67.36
C LEU A 456 5.37 -50.18 -68.40
N ALA A 457 4.85 -48.96 -68.51
CA ALA A 457 3.91 -48.57 -69.56
C ALA A 457 4.54 -48.67 -70.95
N LYS A 458 5.76 -48.14 -71.15
CA LYS A 458 6.49 -48.27 -72.41
C LYS A 458 6.84 -49.73 -72.76
N GLU A 459 7.22 -50.53 -71.76
CA GLU A 459 7.46 -51.96 -71.93
C GLU A 459 6.17 -52.69 -72.34
N LEU A 460 5.04 -52.37 -71.69
CA LEU A 460 3.72 -52.89 -72.01
C LEU A 460 3.26 -52.49 -73.42
N ASP A 461 3.41 -51.21 -73.79
CA ASP A 461 3.09 -50.71 -75.14
C ASP A 461 3.96 -51.39 -76.20
N SER A 462 5.26 -51.57 -75.94
CA SER A 462 6.15 -52.29 -76.85
C SER A 462 5.78 -53.77 -77.00
N SER A 463 5.36 -54.41 -75.90
CA SER A 463 4.88 -55.79 -75.88
C SER A 463 3.55 -55.95 -76.62
N ASN A 464 2.62 -55.01 -76.43
CA ASN A 464 1.36 -54.94 -77.15
C ASN A 464 1.59 -54.71 -78.65
N ALA A 465 2.48 -53.79 -79.04
CA ALA A 465 2.82 -53.56 -80.45
C ALA A 465 3.46 -54.81 -81.10
N LEU A 466 4.32 -55.54 -80.37
CA LEU A 466 4.82 -56.83 -80.83
C LEU A 466 3.71 -57.89 -80.94
N ALA A 467 2.81 -57.96 -79.97
CA ALA A 467 1.66 -58.87 -80.00
C ALA A 467 0.71 -58.56 -81.16
N GLU A 468 0.45 -57.30 -81.48
CA GLU A 468 -0.30 -56.88 -82.66
C GLU A 468 0.42 -57.23 -83.96
N GLN A 469 1.75 -57.03 -84.06
CA GLN A 469 2.53 -57.49 -85.21
C GLN A 469 2.44 -59.01 -85.39
N TRP A 470 2.52 -59.79 -84.31
CA TRP A 470 2.36 -61.25 -84.38
C TRP A 470 0.94 -61.66 -84.74
N LYS A 471 -0.09 -60.97 -84.24
CA LYS A 471 -1.50 -61.18 -84.60
C LYS A 471 -1.75 -60.85 -86.08
N ASN A 472 -1.18 -59.77 -86.60
CA ASN A 472 -1.30 -59.39 -88.01
C ASN A 472 -0.57 -60.39 -88.92
N LYS A 473 0.62 -60.87 -88.51
CA LYS A 473 1.32 -61.96 -89.21
C LYS A 473 0.50 -63.26 -89.20
N ALA A 474 -0.06 -63.64 -88.06
CA ALA A 474 -0.94 -64.81 -87.94
C ALA A 474 -2.16 -64.67 -88.87
N SER A 475 -2.84 -63.52 -88.87
CA SER A 475 -3.95 -63.24 -89.79
C SER A 475 -3.53 -63.30 -91.26
N SER A 476 -2.36 -62.79 -91.62
CA SER A 476 -1.82 -62.89 -92.99
C SER A 476 -1.55 -64.33 -93.39
N TYR A 477 -0.97 -65.14 -92.50
CA TYR A 477 -0.75 -66.57 -92.76
C TYR A 477 -2.06 -67.36 -92.79
N GLU A 478 -3.06 -67.00 -92.00
CA GLU A 478 -4.41 -67.58 -92.07
C GLU A 478 -5.10 -67.24 -93.41
N GLU A 479 -4.97 -66.00 -93.90
CA GLU A 479 -5.42 -65.60 -95.24
C GLU A 479 -4.68 -66.35 -96.36
N GLU A 480 -3.35 -66.45 -96.29
CA GLU A 480 -2.55 -67.21 -97.26
C GLU A 480 -2.92 -68.69 -97.26
N LEU A 481 -3.13 -69.29 -96.09
CA LEU A 481 -3.54 -70.68 -95.93
C LEU A 481 -4.98 -70.90 -96.44
N ALA A 482 -5.88 -69.92 -96.25
CA ALA A 482 -7.21 -69.93 -96.85
C ALA A 482 -7.12 -69.83 -98.40
N ARG A 483 -6.29 -68.93 -98.94
CA ARG A 483 -6.03 -68.81 -100.39
C ARG A 483 -5.47 -70.10 -100.95
N LEU A 484 -4.47 -70.72 -100.31
CA LEU A 484 -3.89 -71.99 -100.72
C LEU A 484 -4.93 -73.12 -100.72
N LYS A 485 -5.79 -73.22 -99.69
CA LYS A 485 -6.92 -74.16 -99.67
C LYS A 485 -7.88 -73.91 -100.84
N THR A 486 -8.24 -72.67 -101.14
CA THR A 486 -9.09 -72.38 -102.31
C THR A 486 -8.41 -72.78 -103.62
N LEU A 487 -7.12 -72.45 -103.78
CA LEU A 487 -6.33 -72.82 -104.96
C LEU A 487 -6.25 -74.34 -105.11
N GLU A 488 -5.99 -75.08 -104.04
CA GLU A 488 -6.01 -76.54 -103.99
C GLU A 488 -7.37 -77.09 -104.46
N THR A 489 -8.49 -76.57 -103.96
CA THR A 489 -9.82 -77.01 -104.44
C THR A 489 -10.06 -76.68 -105.92
N THR A 490 -9.55 -75.55 -106.43
CA THR A 490 -9.64 -75.23 -107.87
C THR A 490 -8.71 -76.11 -108.71
N PHE A 491 -7.54 -76.47 -108.19
CA PHE A 491 -6.61 -77.38 -108.83
C PHE A 491 -7.20 -78.80 -108.91
N TYR A 492 -7.80 -79.32 -107.84
CA TYR A 492 -8.52 -80.60 -107.89
C TYR A 492 -9.70 -80.57 -108.88
N LYS A 493 -10.47 -79.48 -108.94
CA LYS A 493 -11.52 -79.31 -109.95
C LYS A 493 -10.97 -79.30 -111.38
N SER A 494 -9.90 -78.54 -111.63
CA SER A 494 -9.27 -78.44 -112.96
C SER A 494 -8.58 -79.75 -113.37
N LYS A 495 -7.94 -80.45 -112.42
CA LYS A 495 -7.35 -81.77 -112.62
C LYS A 495 -8.43 -82.78 -112.99
N LYS A 496 -9.52 -82.83 -112.21
CA LYS A 496 -10.68 -83.69 -112.53
C LYS A 496 -11.24 -83.35 -113.91
N GLN A 497 -11.43 -82.06 -114.23
CA GLN A 497 -11.88 -81.64 -115.56
C GLN A 497 -10.92 -82.09 -116.67
N SER A 498 -9.60 -82.06 -116.44
CA SER A 498 -8.60 -82.58 -117.39
C SER A 498 -8.62 -84.11 -117.50
N GLU A 499 -8.93 -84.84 -116.42
CA GLU A 499 -9.11 -86.29 -116.42
C GLU A 499 -10.41 -86.67 -117.16
N ASP A 500 -11.53 -86.01 -116.86
CA ASP A 500 -12.82 -86.15 -117.55
C ASP A 500 -12.68 -85.81 -119.05
N GLN A 501 -11.96 -84.74 -119.40
CA GLN A 501 -11.64 -84.41 -120.80
C GLN A 501 -10.71 -85.44 -121.47
N SER A 502 -9.78 -86.05 -120.73
CA SER A 502 -8.92 -87.12 -121.26
C SER A 502 -9.73 -88.39 -121.53
N VAL A 503 -10.69 -88.72 -120.66
CA VAL A 503 -11.66 -89.81 -120.88
C VAL A 503 -12.56 -89.51 -122.09
N GLU A 504 -13.05 -88.29 -122.23
CA GLU A 504 -13.88 -87.88 -123.38
C GLU A 504 -13.07 -87.87 -124.68
N VAL A 505 -11.81 -87.43 -124.67
CA VAL A 505 -10.88 -87.59 -125.81
C VAL A 505 -10.63 -89.07 -126.11
N GLY A 506 -10.56 -89.93 -125.10
CA GLY A 506 -10.52 -91.38 -125.26
C GLY A 506 -11.78 -91.93 -125.94
N ARG A 507 -12.96 -91.48 -125.50
CA ARG A 507 -14.28 -91.83 -126.08
C ARG A 507 -14.37 -91.40 -127.54
N LEU A 508 -14.06 -90.14 -127.84
CA LEU A 508 -14.06 -89.57 -129.20
C LEU A 508 -12.99 -90.22 -130.09
N ARG A 509 -11.83 -90.61 -129.56
CA ARG A 509 -10.83 -91.40 -130.31
C ARG A 509 -11.35 -92.80 -130.65
N HIS A 510 -12.02 -93.47 -129.72
CA HIS A 510 -12.65 -94.77 -130.00
C HIS A 510 -13.78 -94.63 -131.02
N GLU A 511 -14.64 -93.63 -130.87
CA GLU A 511 -15.72 -93.30 -131.82
C GLU A 511 -15.18 -92.99 -133.21
N ALA A 512 -14.08 -92.22 -133.32
CA ALA A 512 -13.39 -91.96 -134.59
C ALA A 512 -12.72 -93.22 -135.19
N LEU A 513 -12.23 -94.15 -134.36
CA LEU A 513 -11.71 -95.45 -134.82
C LEU A 513 -12.85 -96.34 -135.34
N VAL A 514 -13.98 -96.40 -134.64
CA VAL A 514 -15.20 -97.13 -135.06
C VAL A 514 -15.76 -96.53 -136.35
N LEU A 515 -15.81 -95.20 -136.49
CA LEU A 515 -16.18 -94.53 -137.74
C LEU A 515 -15.21 -94.82 -138.89
N LYS A 516 -13.91 -94.90 -138.61
CA LYS A 516 -12.90 -95.33 -139.59
C LYS A 516 -13.10 -96.80 -140.00
N GLU A 517 -13.51 -97.66 -139.08
CA GLU A 517 -13.84 -99.06 -139.36
C GLU A 517 -15.12 -99.18 -140.20
N HIS A 518 -16.18 -98.45 -139.86
CA HIS A 518 -17.39 -98.33 -140.69
C HIS A 518 -17.12 -97.78 -142.09
N LEU A 519 -16.21 -96.80 -142.22
CA LEU A 519 -15.78 -96.29 -143.52
C LEU A 519 -15.03 -97.35 -144.32
N ASN A 520 -14.10 -98.09 -143.70
CA ASN A 520 -13.38 -99.18 -144.36
C ASN A 520 -14.33 -100.31 -144.80
N GLU A 521 -15.30 -100.69 -143.98
CA GLU A 521 -16.33 -101.69 -144.29
C GLU A 521 -17.26 -101.20 -145.42
N SER A 522 -17.62 -99.91 -145.43
CA SER A 522 -18.38 -99.30 -146.54
C SER A 522 -17.57 -99.30 -147.84
N MET A 523 -16.28 -98.97 -147.79
CA MET A 523 -15.36 -99.02 -148.93
C MET A 523 -15.09 -100.45 -149.41
N ARG A 524 -15.22 -101.45 -148.54
CA ARG A 524 -15.14 -102.88 -148.91
C ARG A 524 -16.37 -103.30 -149.71
N ARG A 525 -17.58 -103.01 -149.21
CA ARG A 525 -18.84 -103.32 -149.93
C ARG A 525 -18.88 -102.67 -151.31
N LEU A 526 -18.43 -101.41 -151.40
CA LEU A 526 -18.39 -100.66 -152.66
C LEU A 526 -17.41 -101.25 -153.70
N ARG A 527 -16.44 -102.09 -153.28
CA ARG A 527 -15.58 -102.87 -154.19
C ARG A 527 -16.16 -104.22 -154.61
N GLU A 528 -17.15 -104.73 -153.88
CA GLU A 528 -17.81 -106.01 -154.20
C GLU A 528 -18.97 -105.80 -155.20
N GLU A 529 -19.60 -104.61 -155.23
CA GLU A 529 -20.70 -104.27 -156.16
C GLU A 529 -20.26 -103.76 -157.55
N SER A 530 -18.96 -103.50 -157.78
CA SER A 530 -18.49 -102.88 -159.04
C SER A 530 -18.14 -103.86 -160.17
N ASN A 531 -18.37 -105.16 -159.98
CA ASN A 531 -18.21 -106.19 -161.01
C ASN A 531 -19.56 -106.87 -161.26
N ASP A 532 -20.32 -106.41 -162.26
CA ASP A 532 -20.95 -107.31 -163.23
C ASP A 532 -21.55 -106.58 -164.46
N PHE A 533 -21.10 -107.05 -165.63
CA PHE A 533 -21.67 -107.05 -166.98
C PHE A 533 -22.93 -106.23 -167.35
N ASN A 534 -23.00 -105.80 -168.63
CA ASN A 534 -23.76 -106.51 -169.69
C ASN A 534 -23.94 -105.65 -170.95
N LEU A 535 -23.52 -106.15 -172.12
CA LEU A 535 -24.04 -105.70 -173.41
C LEU A 535 -25.27 -106.55 -173.76
N ASP A 536 -26.44 -105.92 -173.89
CA ASP A 536 -27.70 -106.63 -174.12
C ASP A 536 -27.70 -107.39 -175.47
N LYS A 537 -27.84 -108.71 -175.37
CA LYS A 537 -27.89 -109.66 -176.49
C LYS A 537 -29.01 -109.32 -177.48
N ARG A 538 -30.11 -108.67 -177.06
CA ARG A 538 -31.19 -108.22 -177.96
C ARG A 538 -30.75 -107.09 -178.89
N VAL A 539 -30.00 -106.11 -178.37
CA VAL A 539 -29.52 -104.95 -179.16
C VAL A 539 -28.57 -105.42 -180.27
N ILE A 540 -27.61 -106.28 -179.92
CA ILE A 540 -26.64 -106.83 -180.88
C ILE A 540 -27.35 -107.64 -181.97
N THR A 541 -28.32 -108.47 -181.61
CA THR A 541 -29.06 -109.31 -182.57
C THR A 541 -29.83 -108.48 -183.60
N ASN A 542 -30.52 -107.41 -183.16
CA ASN A 542 -31.26 -106.53 -184.08
C ASN A 542 -30.34 -105.78 -185.05
N LEU A 543 -29.14 -105.35 -184.63
CA LEU A 543 -28.18 -104.71 -185.55
C LEU A 543 -27.65 -105.69 -186.61
N VAL A 544 -27.34 -106.95 -186.25
CA VAL A 544 -26.89 -107.97 -187.21
C VAL A 544 -27.96 -108.26 -188.27
N VAL A 545 -29.22 -108.45 -187.84
CA VAL A 545 -30.34 -108.75 -188.75
C VAL A 545 -30.60 -107.57 -189.70
N SER A 546 -30.59 -106.34 -189.18
CA SER A 546 -30.76 -105.12 -189.98
C SER A 546 -29.65 -104.94 -191.03
N PHE A 547 -28.41 -105.33 -190.71
CA PHE A 547 -27.28 -105.25 -191.64
C PHE A 547 -27.35 -106.25 -192.81
N LEU A 548 -27.91 -107.45 -192.58
CA LEU A 548 -27.99 -108.50 -193.61
C LEU A 548 -29.18 -108.33 -194.57
N ALA A 549 -30.26 -107.66 -194.14
CA ALA A 549 -31.45 -107.45 -194.96
C ALA A 549 -31.29 -106.38 -196.07
N LEU A 550 -30.22 -105.57 -196.04
CA LEU A 550 -30.01 -104.46 -196.96
C LEU A 550 -29.24 -104.88 -198.23
N PRO A 551 -29.78 -104.64 -199.46
CA PRO A 551 -29.13 -105.03 -200.70
C PRO A 551 -27.82 -104.26 -200.97
N TYR A 552 -26.95 -104.86 -201.79
CA TYR A 552 -25.58 -104.40 -201.98
C TYR A 552 -25.50 -103.05 -202.74
N GLY A 553 -25.08 -101.99 -202.04
CA GLY A 553 -24.82 -100.67 -202.62
C GLY A 553 -25.27 -99.47 -201.77
N ASP A 554 -26.12 -99.68 -200.77
CA ASP A 554 -26.71 -98.59 -199.95
C ASP A 554 -25.75 -98.04 -198.87
N SER A 555 -25.68 -96.71 -198.78
CA SER A 555 -24.90 -95.95 -197.79
C SER A 555 -25.25 -96.32 -196.35
N LYS A 556 -26.52 -96.61 -196.07
CA LYS A 556 -27.02 -96.91 -194.71
C LYS A 556 -26.38 -98.14 -194.08
N ARG A 557 -25.88 -99.06 -194.91
CA ARG A 557 -25.20 -100.28 -194.46
C ARG A 557 -23.87 -99.98 -193.76
N TYR A 558 -23.21 -98.87 -194.11
CA TYR A 558 -21.96 -98.43 -193.49
C TYR A 558 -22.19 -97.82 -192.11
N GLU A 559 -23.24 -97.00 -191.95
CA GLU A 559 -23.61 -96.36 -190.69
C GLU A 559 -23.96 -97.39 -189.60
N ILE A 560 -24.74 -98.43 -189.93
CA ILE A 560 -25.06 -99.51 -189.00
C ILE A 560 -23.78 -100.24 -188.54
N LEU A 561 -22.85 -100.49 -189.46
CA LEU A 561 -21.58 -101.16 -189.18
C LEU A 561 -20.66 -100.31 -188.29
N GLN A 562 -20.69 -98.99 -188.45
CA GLN A 562 -20.01 -98.04 -187.57
C GLN A 562 -20.64 -97.99 -186.16
N LEU A 563 -21.98 -98.10 -186.08
CA LEU A 563 -22.68 -98.21 -184.79
C LEU A 563 -22.31 -99.52 -184.06
N MET A 564 -22.22 -100.65 -184.78
CA MET A 564 -21.78 -101.93 -184.20
C MET A 564 -20.35 -101.85 -183.67
N SER A 565 -19.44 -101.25 -184.43
CA SER A 565 -18.05 -100.99 -184.01
C SER A 565 -17.98 -100.23 -182.69
N SER A 566 -18.76 -99.15 -182.54
CA SER A 566 -18.77 -98.32 -181.33
C SER A 566 -19.40 -99.01 -180.12
N ILE A 567 -20.46 -99.81 -180.30
CA ILE A 567 -21.20 -100.43 -179.19
C ILE A 567 -20.49 -101.71 -178.68
N LEU A 568 -19.91 -102.51 -179.58
CA LEU A 568 -19.15 -103.71 -179.22
C LEU A 568 -17.65 -103.45 -179.00
N GLN A 569 -17.20 -102.20 -179.09
CA GLN A 569 -15.80 -101.78 -178.92
C GLN A 569 -14.83 -102.60 -179.79
N PHE A 570 -15.13 -102.75 -181.08
CA PHE A 570 -14.27 -103.49 -182.01
C PHE A 570 -12.87 -102.87 -182.10
N SER A 571 -11.82 -103.70 -181.99
CA SER A 571 -10.45 -103.24 -182.16
C SER A 571 -10.18 -102.79 -183.60
N GLU A 572 -9.17 -101.94 -183.79
CA GLU A 572 -8.87 -101.31 -185.08
C GLU A 572 -8.62 -102.33 -186.21
N GLU A 573 -8.02 -103.48 -185.90
CA GLU A 573 -7.86 -104.62 -186.83
C GLU A 573 -9.18 -105.27 -187.25
N GLN A 574 -10.15 -105.35 -186.34
CA GLN A 574 -11.48 -105.88 -186.64
C GLN A 574 -12.25 -104.90 -187.53
N GLN A 575 -12.18 -103.60 -187.25
CA GLN A 575 -12.81 -102.55 -188.06
C GLN A 575 -12.28 -102.54 -189.51
N GLN A 576 -11.00 -102.85 -189.73
CA GLN A 576 -10.43 -103.04 -191.07
C GLN A 576 -11.03 -104.26 -191.80
N LYS A 577 -11.24 -105.40 -191.12
CA LYS A 577 -11.82 -106.61 -191.74
C LYS A 577 -13.28 -106.45 -192.17
N VAL A 578 -14.07 -105.63 -191.47
CA VAL A 578 -15.43 -105.25 -191.91
C VAL A 578 -15.45 -104.08 -192.90
N GLY A 579 -14.29 -103.52 -193.27
CA GLY A 579 -14.18 -102.53 -194.35
C GLY A 579 -14.50 -101.08 -193.96
N LEU A 580 -14.54 -100.77 -192.65
CA LEU A 580 -14.92 -99.46 -192.12
C LEU A 580 -13.79 -98.41 -192.14
N VAL A 581 -12.57 -98.77 -192.53
CA VAL A 581 -11.46 -97.81 -192.63
C VAL A 581 -10.69 -98.02 -193.94
N ARG A 582 -10.64 -96.98 -194.78
CA ARG A 582 -9.73 -96.89 -195.93
C ARG A 582 -8.58 -95.93 -195.60
N LYS A 583 -7.37 -96.27 -196.06
CA LYS A 583 -6.12 -95.57 -195.72
C LYS A 583 -6.08 -94.11 -196.20
N ALA A 584 -5.78 -93.16 -195.31
CA ALA A 584 -4.76 -92.09 -195.43
C ALA A 584 -5.00 -90.94 -194.42
N GLY A 585 -3.95 -90.25 -193.96
CA GLY A 585 -4.07 -88.91 -193.34
C GLY A 585 -3.46 -88.74 -191.93
N LYS A 586 -2.19 -88.36 -191.87
CA LYS A 586 -1.41 -87.89 -190.69
C LYS A 586 -1.35 -86.33 -190.73
N PRO A 587 -0.79 -85.59 -189.75
CA PRO A 587 -1.19 -85.39 -188.35
C PRO A 587 -1.14 -83.86 -187.99
N ILE A 588 -0.67 -83.51 -186.77
CA ILE A 588 -0.01 -82.24 -186.34
C ILE A 588 -0.88 -81.14 -185.64
N PRO A 589 -0.32 -80.40 -184.65
CA PRO A 589 -1.07 -80.04 -183.42
C PRO A 589 -0.83 -78.57 -182.94
N GLU A 590 -0.80 -78.38 -181.60
CA GLU A 590 -0.05 -77.36 -180.83
C GLU A 590 -0.67 -75.97 -180.50
N ARG A 591 -0.40 -75.55 -179.25
CA ARG A 591 -0.20 -74.18 -178.70
C ARG A 591 -1.36 -73.19 -178.44
N GLY A 592 -1.28 -72.58 -177.24
CA GLY A 592 -1.95 -71.32 -176.84
C GLY A 592 -2.70 -71.47 -175.50
N ARG A 593 -2.23 -71.08 -174.29
CA ARG A 593 -1.65 -69.80 -173.78
C ARG A 593 -2.60 -68.60 -174.05
N LYS A 594 -2.89 -67.71 -173.08
CA LYS A 594 -2.20 -67.37 -171.81
C LYS A 594 -3.15 -66.64 -170.81
N LYS A 595 -2.88 -66.75 -169.50
CA LYS A 595 -3.20 -65.73 -168.47
C LYS A 595 -2.03 -64.73 -168.36
N THR A 596 -2.28 -63.46 -168.02
CA THR A 596 -1.27 -62.39 -167.79
C THR A 596 -1.87 -61.22 -166.94
N PRO A 597 -1.06 -60.34 -166.31
CA PRO A 597 -1.29 -59.90 -164.92
C PRO A 597 -1.00 -58.38 -164.63
N ASP A 598 -0.20 -58.10 -163.58
CA ASP A 598 0.35 -56.83 -163.02
C ASP A 598 -0.55 -56.13 -161.98
N GLY A 599 -0.08 -55.63 -160.82
CA GLY A 599 1.27 -55.49 -160.22
C GLY A 599 1.42 -54.10 -159.53
N PRO A 600 2.34 -53.82 -158.56
CA PRO A 600 3.43 -54.61 -157.94
C PRO A 600 3.22 -54.77 -156.39
N GLU A 601 4.24 -54.70 -155.50
CA GLU A 601 5.22 -55.77 -155.09
C GLU A 601 5.94 -55.36 -153.76
N TYR A 602 6.77 -56.24 -153.15
CA TYR A 602 7.72 -56.05 -152.00
C TYR A 602 7.14 -55.84 -150.56
N ASP A 603 7.69 -56.38 -149.44
CA ASP A 603 8.70 -57.44 -149.19
C ASP A 603 8.58 -58.00 -147.73
N ILE A 604 9.21 -59.16 -147.43
CA ILE A 604 9.88 -59.69 -146.17
C ILE A 604 9.42 -59.10 -144.78
N GLU A 605 9.16 -59.79 -143.64
CA GLU A 605 9.99 -60.80 -142.94
C GLU A 605 9.30 -61.55 -141.76
N ILE A 606 9.92 -62.69 -141.40
CA ILE A 606 9.96 -63.52 -140.18
C ILE A 606 9.14 -63.15 -138.91
N LYS A 607 8.43 -64.19 -138.42
CA LYS A 607 8.00 -64.49 -137.04
C LYS A 607 8.59 -63.63 -135.90
N GLU A 608 7.72 -62.95 -135.15
CA GLU A 608 8.00 -62.55 -133.77
C GLU A 608 8.22 -63.81 -132.91
N SER A 609 9.41 -63.92 -132.34
CA SER A 609 9.83 -65.05 -131.51
C SER A 609 9.41 -64.84 -130.05
N PHE A 610 9.22 -65.95 -129.33
CA PHE A 610 8.82 -66.01 -127.91
C PHE A 610 9.62 -65.08 -126.98
N SER A 611 10.85 -64.75 -127.38
CA SER A 611 11.74 -63.78 -126.76
C SER A 611 11.14 -62.37 -126.61
N ASP A 612 10.40 -61.83 -127.57
CA ASP A 612 9.87 -60.45 -127.46
C ASP A 612 8.68 -60.37 -126.48
N MET A 613 7.83 -61.41 -126.44
CA MET A 613 6.83 -61.51 -125.38
C MET A 613 7.49 -61.65 -124.00
N TRP A 614 8.60 -62.38 -123.88
CA TRP A 614 9.37 -62.49 -122.64
C TRP A 614 10.06 -61.17 -122.24
N ILE A 615 10.61 -60.42 -123.20
CA ILE A 615 11.20 -59.09 -122.98
C ILE A 615 10.11 -58.11 -122.53
N SER A 616 8.93 -58.13 -123.15
CA SER A 616 7.78 -57.30 -122.73
C SER A 616 7.29 -57.66 -121.32
N PHE A 617 7.35 -58.94 -120.93
CA PHE A 617 7.02 -59.40 -119.58
C PHE A 617 8.06 -58.93 -118.56
N LEU A 618 9.36 -59.07 -118.85
CA LEU A 618 10.45 -58.59 -117.98
C LEU A 618 10.44 -57.06 -117.82
N LEU A 619 10.15 -56.30 -118.86
CA LEU A 619 9.95 -54.85 -118.79
C LEU A 619 8.73 -54.47 -117.93
N ARG A 620 7.66 -55.27 -117.97
CA ARG A 620 6.44 -55.04 -117.17
C ARG A 620 6.62 -55.40 -115.69
N GLU A 621 7.40 -56.43 -115.38
CA GLU A 621 7.62 -56.85 -113.99
C GLU A 621 8.75 -56.04 -113.31
N SER A 622 9.78 -55.64 -114.05
CA SER A 622 10.82 -54.71 -113.54
C SER A 622 10.29 -53.29 -113.30
N SER A 623 9.38 -52.78 -114.14
CA SER A 623 8.72 -51.48 -113.91
C SER A 623 7.70 -51.49 -112.76
N LYS A 624 7.20 -52.67 -112.33
CA LYS A 624 6.51 -52.83 -111.05
C LYS A 624 7.47 -52.76 -109.87
N ALA A 625 8.58 -53.49 -109.92
CA ALA A 625 9.58 -53.48 -108.83
C ALA A 625 10.09 -52.06 -108.51
N SER A 626 10.28 -51.22 -109.54
CA SER A 626 10.67 -49.81 -109.36
C SER A 626 9.57 -48.89 -108.81
N ARG A 627 8.32 -49.36 -108.64
CA ARG A 627 7.22 -48.60 -108.00
C ARG A 627 6.94 -49.03 -106.55
N GLU A 628 7.51 -50.15 -106.11
CA GLU A 628 7.38 -50.64 -104.73
C GLU A 628 8.46 -50.02 -103.82
N SER A 629 9.63 -49.64 -104.37
CA SER A 629 10.73 -48.99 -103.64
C SER A 629 10.41 -47.58 -103.13
N ASP A 630 9.50 -46.85 -103.79
CA ASP A 630 9.14 -45.47 -103.43
C ASP A 630 8.09 -45.36 -102.30
N LYS A 631 7.79 -46.47 -101.60
CA LYS A 631 6.85 -46.50 -100.46
C LYS A 631 7.46 -46.95 -99.13
N GLN A 632 8.79 -47.04 -99.03
CA GLN A 632 9.50 -47.32 -97.77
C GLN A 632 10.29 -46.11 -97.21
N ASN A 633 10.05 -44.89 -97.74
CA ASN A 633 10.66 -43.65 -97.25
C ASN A 633 9.61 -42.52 -97.06
N THR A 634 8.60 -42.78 -96.22
CA THR A 634 7.79 -41.77 -95.50
C THR A 634 7.30 -42.37 -94.19
#